data_AF-A0A3N5QVV5-F1
#
_entry.id   AF-A0A3N5QVV5-F1
#
_cell.length_a   1.000
_cell.length_b   1.000
_cell.length_c   1.000
_cell.angle_alpha   90.00
_cell.angle_beta   90.00
_cell.angle_gamma   90.00
#
_symmetry.space_group_name_H-M   'P 1'
#
loop_
_entity.id
_entity.type
_entity.pdbx_description
1 polymer ?
#
loop_
_entity_poly.entity_id
_entity_poly.type
_entity_poly.pdbx_seq_one_letter_code
_entity_poly.pdbx_strand_id
1 'polypeptide(L)'
;MHRTDKGLILVLQNMEVNMPSLDRIKPISYFKANAAEMLRELRESGEPYVITQNGEAAAVLIGAKEYDMMRDSMLMVQLVTMSEEDVKAGRTMTIDDAFRKVKEHLGRMPK
;
A
#
# COMPACT_ATOMS: atom_id res chain seq x y z
N MET A 1 16.07 -3.99 -27.45
CA MET A 1 15.84 -2.89 -26.49
C MET A 1 14.74 -3.33 -25.54
N HIS A 2 15.09 -3.95 -24.41
CA HIS A 2 14.17 -4.48 -23.38
C HIS A 2 14.66 -3.96 -22.02
N ARG A 3 14.21 -2.76 -21.64
CA ARG A 3 14.74 -2.05 -20.46
C ARG A 3 13.67 -1.70 -19.41
N THR A 4 12.40 -2.04 -19.64
CA THR A 4 11.27 -1.60 -18.81
C THR A 4 11.05 -2.45 -17.56
N ASP A 5 11.24 -3.77 -17.62
CA ASP A 5 10.91 -4.68 -16.50
C ASP A 5 11.89 -4.58 -15.32
N LYS A 6 13.05 -3.93 -15.50
CA LYS A 6 14.06 -3.79 -14.45
C LYS A 6 13.67 -2.77 -13.39
N GLY A 7 12.81 -1.80 -13.71
CA GLY A 7 12.43 -0.72 -12.78
C GLY A 7 11.58 -1.23 -11.62
N LEU A 8 10.46 -1.90 -11.91
CA LEU A 8 9.57 -2.45 -10.88
C LEU A 8 10.25 -3.57 -10.08
N ILE A 9 11.00 -4.46 -10.76
CA ILE A 9 11.77 -5.51 -10.06
C ILE A 9 12.77 -4.88 -9.09
N LEU A 10 13.48 -3.81 -9.47
CA LEU A 10 14.42 -3.14 -8.59
C LEU A 10 13.71 -2.45 -7.41
N VAL A 11 12.54 -1.85 -7.62
CA VAL A 11 11.74 -1.25 -6.53
C VAL A 11 11.27 -2.33 -5.55
N LEU A 12 10.74 -3.44 -6.05
CA LEU A 12 10.30 -4.57 -5.22
C LEU A 12 11.46 -5.26 -4.49
N GLN A 13 12.63 -5.36 -5.12
CA GLN A 13 13.85 -5.90 -4.51
C GLN A 13 14.42 -5.02 -3.38
N ASN A 14 14.12 -3.73 -3.40
CA ASN A 14 14.57 -2.76 -2.40
C ASN A 14 13.50 -2.42 -1.34
N MET A 15 12.31 -3.05 -1.41
CA MET A 15 11.32 -2.95 -0.33
C MET A 15 11.78 -3.82 0.84
N GLU A 16 12.40 -3.19 1.84
CA GLU A 16 12.66 -3.84 3.12
C GLU A 16 11.34 -4.05 3.87
N VAL A 17 10.95 -5.30 4.07
CA VAL A 17 9.85 -5.67 4.97
C VAL A 17 10.39 -5.65 6.38
N ASN A 18 10.20 -4.54 7.09
CA ASN A 18 10.65 -4.42 8.47
C ASN A 18 9.63 -5.09 9.40
N MET A 19 10.04 -6.16 10.06
CA MET A 19 9.21 -6.81 11.08
C MET A 19 9.14 -5.88 12.29
N PRO A 20 7.96 -5.69 12.92
CA PRO A 20 7.88 -4.87 14.11
C PRO A 20 8.81 -5.42 15.19
N SER A 21 9.43 -4.50 15.93
CA SER A 21 10.36 -4.80 17.01
C SER A 21 9.71 -5.72 18.07
N LEU A 22 10.52 -6.49 18.80
CA LEU A 22 10.02 -7.51 19.74
C LEU A 22 9.08 -6.94 20.81
N ASP A 23 9.28 -5.68 21.22
CA ASP A 23 8.42 -4.95 22.15
C ASP A 23 7.02 -4.67 21.57
N ARG A 24 6.84 -4.72 20.25
CA ARG A 24 5.56 -4.59 19.55
C ARG A 24 4.89 -5.93 19.23
N ILE A 25 5.45 -7.04 19.69
CA ILE A 25 4.80 -8.35 19.64
C ILE A 25 4.09 -8.57 20.99
N LYS A 26 2.76 -8.58 21.00
CA LYS A 26 1.95 -8.68 22.22
C LYS A 26 0.96 -9.85 22.15
N PRO A 27 0.79 -10.63 23.23
CA PRO A 27 -0.24 -11.67 23.24
C PRO A 27 -1.64 -11.05 23.27
N ILE A 28 -2.63 -11.79 22.77
CA ILE A 28 -4.04 -11.36 22.73
C ILE A 28 -4.59 -10.97 24.11
N SER A 29 -4.10 -11.60 25.18
CA SER A 29 -4.46 -11.23 26.56
C SER A 29 -3.99 -9.82 26.93
N TYR A 30 -2.78 -9.43 26.50
CA TYR A 30 -2.26 -8.08 26.71
C TYR A 30 -3.07 -7.04 25.94
N PHE A 31 -3.43 -7.34 24.69
CA PHE A 31 -4.29 -6.45 23.89
C PHE A 31 -5.64 -6.21 24.56
N LYS A 32 -6.29 -7.27 25.07
CA LYS A 32 -7.58 -7.14 25.77
C LYS A 32 -7.50 -6.23 27.00
N ALA A 33 -6.38 -6.25 27.72
CA ALA A 33 -6.20 -5.45 28.92
C ALA A 33 -5.74 -4.01 28.64
N ASN A 34 -5.00 -3.77 27.54
CA ASN A 34 -4.26 -2.52 27.31
C ASN A 34 -4.59 -1.84 25.97
N ALA A 35 -5.75 -2.13 25.36
CA ALA A 35 -6.10 -1.63 24.02
C ALA A 35 -6.02 -0.10 23.90
N ALA A 36 -6.51 0.64 24.90
CA ALA A 36 -6.51 2.11 24.86
C ALA A 36 -5.09 2.71 24.83
N GLU A 37 -4.17 2.15 25.60
CA GLU A 37 -2.76 2.55 25.60
C GLU A 37 -2.07 2.18 24.30
N MET A 38 -2.25 0.94 23.83
CA MET A 38 -1.69 0.51 22.55
C MET A 38 -2.17 1.38 21.39
N LEU A 39 -3.44 1.80 21.37
CA LEU A 39 -3.97 2.72 20.36
C LEU A 39 -3.39 4.13 20.44
N ARG A 40 -3.01 4.60 21.64
CA ARG A 40 -2.32 5.87 21.83
C ARG A 40 -0.90 5.80 21.27
N GLU A 41 -0.13 4.79 21.68
CA GLU A 41 1.23 4.55 21.19
C GLU A 41 1.27 4.33 19.68
N LEU A 42 0.32 3.56 19.13
CA LEU A 42 0.16 3.34 17.69
C LEU A 42 -0.02 4.67 16.93
N ARG A 43 -0.80 5.60 17.47
CA ARG A 43 -1.07 6.91 16.84
C ARG A 43 0.14 7.83 16.91
N GLU A 44 0.91 7.76 18.00
CA GLU A 44 2.10 8.59 18.21
C GLU A 44 3.28 8.11 17.37
N SER A 45 3.48 6.79 17.29
CA SER A 45 4.60 6.18 16.58
C SER A 45 4.34 5.87 15.10
N GLY A 46 3.09 5.55 14.74
CA GLY A 46 2.74 5.02 13.41
C GLY A 46 3.22 3.57 13.17
N GLU A 47 3.82 2.93 14.17
CA GLU A 47 4.41 1.60 14.04
C GLU A 47 3.41 0.50 14.45
N PRO A 48 3.26 -0.57 13.66
CA PRO A 48 2.24 -1.60 13.89
C PRO A 48 2.61 -2.53 15.06
N TYR A 49 1.60 -3.14 15.69
CA TYR A 49 1.79 -4.27 16.61
C TYR A 49 1.47 -5.60 15.93
N VAL A 50 2.20 -6.65 16.29
CA VAL A 50 1.80 -8.04 16.01
C VAL A 50 1.13 -8.60 17.24
N ILE A 51 -0.10 -9.10 17.07
CA ILE A 51 -0.86 -9.76 18.11
C ILE A 51 -0.69 -11.27 17.97
N THR A 52 -0.29 -11.94 19.06
CA THR A 52 -0.10 -13.39 19.09
C THR A 52 -1.19 -14.12 19.86
N GLN A 53 -1.49 -15.35 19.46
CA GLN A 53 -2.36 -16.27 20.19
C GLN A 53 -1.65 -17.62 20.30
N ASN A 54 -1.54 -18.16 21.52
CA ASN A 54 -0.78 -19.39 21.79
C ASN A 54 0.67 -19.37 21.28
N GLY A 55 1.30 -18.18 21.23
CA GLY A 55 2.67 -18.01 20.74
C GLY A 55 2.80 -17.81 19.23
N GLU A 56 1.71 -17.93 18.48
CA GLU A 56 1.70 -17.75 17.02
C GLU A 56 1.15 -16.37 16.64
N ALA A 57 1.72 -15.75 15.60
CA ALA A 57 1.19 -14.49 15.07
C ALA A 57 -0.23 -14.71 14.52
N ALA A 58 -1.19 -13.95 15.05
CA ALA A 58 -2.61 -14.10 14.73
C ALA A 58 -3.19 -12.88 14.02
N ALA A 59 -2.72 -11.67 14.32
CA ALA A 59 -3.18 -10.43 13.70
C ALA A 59 -2.12 -9.34 13.75
N VAL A 60 -2.31 -8.27 12.95
CA VAL A 60 -1.53 -7.03 13.01
C VAL A 60 -2.47 -5.87 13.33
N LEU A 61 -2.11 -5.06 14.33
CA LEU A 61 -2.80 -3.81 14.63
C LEU A 61 -2.04 -2.67 13.95
N ILE A 62 -2.72 -2.01 13.01
CA ILE A 62 -2.21 -0.87 12.25
C ILE A 62 -3.14 0.33 12.44
N GLY A 63 -2.58 1.55 12.43
CA GLY A 63 -3.38 2.77 12.48
C GLY A 63 -4.21 2.92 11.21
N ALA A 64 -5.38 3.57 11.33
CA ALA A 64 -6.29 3.73 10.20
C ALA A 64 -5.66 4.54 9.04
N LYS A 65 -4.91 5.60 9.39
CA LYS A 65 -4.19 6.42 8.41
C LYS A 65 -3.12 5.61 7.68
N GLU A 66 -2.34 4.83 8.42
CA GLU A 66 -1.29 3.98 7.88
C GLU A 66 -1.88 2.87 7.00
N TYR A 67 -3.04 2.31 7.38
CA TYR A 67 -3.78 1.37 6.56
C TYR A 67 -4.24 1.99 5.23
N ASP A 68 -4.79 3.20 5.25
CA ASP A 68 -5.19 3.92 4.04
C ASP A 68 -3.99 4.19 3.13
N MET A 69 -2.88 4.67 3.70
CA MET A 69 -1.64 4.90 2.95
C MET A 69 -1.07 3.62 2.33
N MET A 70 -1.12 2.51 3.07
CA MET A 70 -0.71 1.20 2.57
C MET A 70 -1.61 0.75 1.41
N ARG A 71 -2.94 0.92 1.53
CA ARG A 71 -3.89 0.58 0.46
C ARG A 71 -3.64 1.40 -0.79
N ASP A 72 -3.46 2.71 -0.66
CA ASP A 72 -3.18 3.60 -1.78
C ASP A 72 -1.84 3.26 -2.46
N SER A 73 -0.84 2.87 -1.67
CA SER A 73 0.44 2.39 -2.20
C SER A 73 0.28 1.09 -3.01
N MET A 74 -0.53 0.14 -2.54
CA MET A 74 -0.83 -1.08 -3.28
C MET A 74 -1.56 -0.80 -4.60
N LEU A 75 -2.52 0.14 -4.60
CA LEU A 75 -3.20 0.57 -5.82
C LEU A 75 -2.21 1.19 -6.82
N MET A 76 -1.25 1.99 -6.35
CA MET A 76 -0.21 2.55 -7.20
C MET A 76 0.67 1.46 -7.83
N VAL A 77 1.06 0.44 -7.07
CA VAL A 77 1.83 -0.72 -7.59
C VAL A 77 1.03 -1.47 -8.66
N GLN A 78 -0.28 -1.66 -8.46
CA GLN A 78 -1.16 -2.27 -9.46
C GLN A 78 -1.22 -1.44 -10.74
N LEU A 79 -1.41 -0.11 -10.62
CA LEU A 79 -1.43 0.80 -11.77
C LEU A 79 -0.11 0.77 -12.55
N VAL A 80 1.03 0.73 -11.86
CA VAL A 80 2.34 0.62 -12.51
C VAL A 80 2.46 -0.70 -13.25
N THR A 81 2.11 -1.82 -12.62
CA THR A 81 2.13 -3.15 -13.25
C THR A 81 1.26 -3.19 -14.51
N MET A 82 0.03 -2.67 -14.42
CA MET A 82 -0.87 -2.60 -15.57
C MET A 82 -0.31 -1.70 -16.68
N SER A 83 0.30 -0.57 -16.32
CA SER A 83 0.93 0.34 -17.28
C SER A 83 2.10 -0.33 -18.00
N GLU A 84 2.89 -1.15 -17.33
CA GLU A 84 3.96 -1.93 -17.95
C GLU A 84 3.42 -2.91 -19.00
N GLU A 85 2.31 -3.59 -18.70
CA GLU A 85 1.63 -4.48 -19.65
C GLU A 85 1.07 -3.72 -20.86
N ASP A 86 0.45 -2.55 -20.63
CA ASP A 86 -0.07 -1.69 -21.70
C ASP A 86 1.04 -1.21 -22.63
N VAL A 87 2.19 -0.80 -22.09
CA VAL A 87 3.37 -0.41 -22.89
C VAL A 87 3.86 -1.57 -23.73
N LYS A 88 4.00 -2.79 -23.16
CA LYS A 88 4.44 -3.98 -23.89
C LYS A 88 3.49 -4.36 -25.02
N ALA A 89 2.19 -4.19 -24.81
CA ALA A 89 1.15 -4.49 -25.80
C ALA A 89 0.92 -3.36 -26.81
N GLY A 90 1.64 -2.24 -26.72
CA GLY A 90 1.44 -1.07 -27.57
C GLY A 90 0.12 -0.32 -27.32
N ARG A 91 -0.54 -0.55 -26.17
CA ARG A 91 -1.79 0.13 -25.76
C ARG A 91 -1.51 1.51 -25.16
N THR A 92 -0.72 2.31 -25.86
CA THR A 92 -0.30 3.65 -25.44
C THR A 92 -0.96 4.73 -26.29
N MET A 93 -1.10 5.94 -25.77
CA MET A 93 -1.50 7.12 -26.56
C MET A 93 -0.61 8.31 -26.23
N THR A 94 -0.62 9.31 -27.11
CA THR A 94 0.11 10.56 -26.86
C THR A 94 -0.56 11.35 -25.74
N ILE A 95 0.22 12.23 -25.10
CA ILE A 95 -0.33 13.10 -24.04
C ILE A 95 -1.42 14.04 -24.59
N ASP A 96 -1.29 14.50 -25.82
CA ASP A 96 -2.29 15.34 -26.51
C ASP A 96 -3.61 14.58 -26.72
N ASP A 97 -3.54 13.32 -27.13
CA ASP A 97 -4.71 12.45 -27.28
C ASP A 97 -5.41 12.20 -25.94
N ALA A 98 -4.62 12.01 -24.87
CA ALA A 98 -5.14 11.81 -23.52
C ALA A 98 -5.91 13.04 -23.03
N PHE A 99 -5.31 14.24 -23.13
CA PHE A 99 -5.98 15.49 -22.73
C PHE A 99 -7.25 15.74 -23.53
N ARG A 100 -7.24 15.48 -24.84
CA ARG A 100 -8.42 15.58 -25.70
C ARG A 100 -9.54 14.65 -25.20
N LYS A 101 -9.26 13.38 -24.92
CA LYS A 101 -10.24 12.41 -24.40
C LYS A 101 -10.82 12.84 -23.05
N VAL A 102 -9.99 13.31 -22.12
CA VAL A 102 -10.46 13.77 -20.81
C VAL A 102 -11.40 14.97 -20.97
N LYS A 103 -11.03 15.95 -21.81
CA LYS A 103 -11.86 17.13 -22.08
C LYS A 103 -13.22 16.76 -22.68
N GLU A 104 -13.24 15.84 -23.63
CA GLU A 104 -14.48 15.32 -24.21
C GLU A 104 -15.35 14.62 -23.17
N HIS A 105 -14.76 13.83 -22.28
CA HIS A 105 -15.49 13.13 -21.23
C HIS A 105 -16.12 14.10 -20.21
N LEU A 106 -15.35 15.08 -19.74
CA LEU A 106 -15.84 16.12 -18.82
C LEU A 106 -16.94 16.99 -19.45
N GLY A 107 -16.87 17.25 -20.75
CA GLY A 107 -17.92 17.98 -21.47
C GLY A 107 -19.24 17.21 -21.65
N ARG A 108 -19.23 15.88 -21.44
CA ARG A 108 -20.41 15.00 -21.54
C ARG A 108 -21.05 14.68 -20.19
N MET A 109 -20.43 15.08 -19.08
CA MET A 109 -21.02 14.86 -17.75
C MET A 109 -22.26 15.74 -17.57
N PRO A 110 -23.41 15.18 -17.14
CA PRO A 110 -24.58 15.98 -16.79
C PRO A 110 -24.24 16.93 -15.64
N LYS A 111 -24.74 18.17 -15.74
CA LYS A 111 -24.55 19.21 -14.71
C LYS A 111 -25.33 18.90 -13.44
#